data_AF-A0A0U2U5S0-F1
#
_entry.id   AF-A0A0U2U5S0-F1
#
_cell.length_a   1.000
_cell.length_b   1.000
_cell.length_c   1.000
_cell.angle_alpha   90.00
_cell.angle_beta   90.00
_cell.angle_gamma   90.00
#
_symmetry.space_group_name_H-M   'P 1'
#
loop_
_entity.id
_entity.type
_entity.pdbx_description
1 polymer ?
#
loop_
_entity_poly.entity_id
_entity_poly.type
_entity_poly.pdbx_seq_one_letter_code
_entity_poly.pdbx_strand_id
1 'polypeptide(L)'
;MDWSLSTWWWVVCGGLIAAELASGTTFYLLMLALGAATAALAAHAGLDFSLQMIMAAVVGGGAVTWWHRRQVRHPRVPAQANPNVNLDIGQSLDVHHWRADGTAEVKYRGAAWQARFIGNGSPNTGRHVIRAVEGSCLLLEPV
;
A
#
# COMPACT_ATOMS: atom_id res chain seq x y z
N MET A 1 25.46 35.25 -12.10
CA MET A 1 24.26 34.49 -12.52
C MET A 1 23.42 34.41 -11.28
N ASP A 2 22.47 35.33 -11.16
CA ASP A 2 21.89 35.67 -9.88
C ASP A 2 20.64 34.80 -9.75
N TRP A 3 20.84 33.60 -9.23
CA TRP A 3 19.77 32.61 -9.10
C TRP A 3 18.74 33.14 -8.10
N SER A 4 17.54 33.43 -8.60
CA SER A 4 16.45 33.83 -7.72
C SER A 4 16.10 32.70 -6.75
N LEU A 5 15.64 33.06 -5.55
CA LEU A 5 15.19 32.07 -4.55
C LEU A 5 14.10 31.14 -5.13
N SER A 6 13.25 31.64 -6.03
CA SER A 6 12.24 30.84 -6.73
C SER A 6 12.87 29.76 -7.62
N THR A 7 13.96 30.07 -8.33
CA THR A 7 14.68 29.09 -9.17
C THR A 7 15.26 27.96 -8.34
N TRP A 8 15.84 28.28 -7.17
CA TRP A 8 16.33 27.26 -6.23
C TRP A 8 15.21 26.34 -5.75
N TRP A 9 14.03 26.89 -5.43
CA TRP A 9 12.87 26.10 -5.03
C TRP A 9 12.40 25.13 -6.11
N TRP A 10 12.41 25.55 -7.38
CA TRP A 10 12.07 24.68 -8.51
C TRP A 10 13.10 23.56 -8.72
N VAL A 11 14.40 23.85 -8.56
CA VAL A 11 15.46 22.84 -8.65
C VAL A 11 15.30 21.80 -7.55
N VAL A 12 15.04 22.22 -6.32
CA VAL A 12 14.80 21.32 -5.18
C VAL A 12 13.53 20.47 -5.43
N CYS A 13 12.43 21.09 -5.88
CA CYS A 13 11.20 20.38 -6.21
C CYS A 13 11.42 19.30 -7.28
N GLY A 14 12.07 19.66 -8.39
CA GLY A 14 12.39 18.71 -9.46
C GLY A 14 13.33 17.59 -9.01
N GLY A 15 14.33 17.91 -8.20
CA GLY A 15 15.26 16.93 -7.62
C GLY A 15 14.56 15.91 -6.73
N LEU A 16 13.61 16.34 -5.90
CA LEU A 16 12.81 15.46 -5.04
C LEU A 16 11.92 14.52 -5.84
N ILE A 17 11.30 15.00 -6.92
CA ILE A 17 10.49 14.18 -7.83
C ILE A 17 11.37 13.13 -8.52
N ALA A 18 12.50 13.55 -9.08
CA ALA A 18 13.42 12.65 -9.76
C ALA A 18 13.99 11.58 -8.80
N ALA A 19 14.35 11.98 -7.58
CA ALA A 19 14.85 11.07 -6.55
C ALA A 19 13.79 10.03 -6.13
N GLU A 20 12.52 10.42 -6.02
CA GLU A 20 11.44 9.47 -5.75
C GLU A 20 11.32 8.44 -6.86
N LEU A 21 11.28 8.89 -8.12
CA LEU A 21 11.11 8.02 -9.28
C LEU A 21 12.29 7.06 -9.45
N ALA A 22 13.51 7.52 -9.16
CA ALA A 22 14.72 6.71 -9.25
C ALA A 22 14.83 5.68 -8.11
N SER A 23 14.41 6.07 -6.90
CA SER A 23 14.56 5.23 -5.71
C SER A 23 13.40 4.25 -5.53
N GLY A 24 12.27 4.49 -6.21
CA GLY A 24 11.04 3.71 -6.01
C GLY A 24 10.57 3.72 -4.55
N THR A 25 10.98 4.74 -3.79
CA THR A 25 10.74 4.87 -2.36
C THR A 25 9.26 5.16 -2.08
N THR A 26 8.89 5.14 -0.79
CA THR A 26 7.52 5.51 -0.40
C THR A 26 7.28 6.99 -0.70
N PHE A 27 6.03 7.35 -1.06
CA PHE A 27 5.49 8.67 -1.52
C PHE A 27 5.86 9.95 -0.74
N TYR A 28 6.79 9.88 0.21
CA TYR A 28 7.24 10.96 1.08
C TYR A 28 8.04 12.04 0.35
N LEU A 29 8.88 11.71 -0.64
CA LEU A 29 9.65 12.72 -1.35
C LEU A 29 8.75 13.61 -2.23
N LEU A 30 7.66 13.05 -2.80
CA LEU A 30 6.64 13.83 -3.51
C LEU A 30 5.90 14.80 -2.59
N MET A 31 5.69 14.41 -1.32
CA MET A 31 5.08 15.31 -0.32
C MET A 31 6.00 16.47 0.02
N LEU A 32 7.30 16.21 0.12
CA LEU A 32 8.29 17.26 0.31
C LEU A 32 8.39 18.17 -0.92
N ALA A 33 8.31 17.59 -2.13
CA ALA A 33 8.30 18.35 -3.38
C ALA A 33 7.10 19.30 -3.47
N LEU A 34 5.93 18.89 -2.97
CA LEU A 34 4.76 19.77 -2.88
C LEU A 34 5.00 20.98 -1.95
N GLY A 35 5.69 20.77 -0.83
CA GLY A 35 6.14 21.85 0.05
C GLY A 35 7.09 22.81 -0.66
N ALA A 36 8.09 22.28 -1.37
CA ALA A 36 9.02 23.08 -2.17
C ALA A 36 8.33 23.87 -3.29
N ALA A 37 7.35 23.27 -3.98
CA ALA A 37 6.53 23.96 -4.98
C ALA A 37 5.71 25.10 -4.37
N THR A 38 5.16 24.91 -3.17
CA THR A 38 4.43 25.96 -2.45
C THR A 38 5.36 27.13 -2.10
N ALA A 39 6.58 26.87 -1.65
CA ALA A 39 7.58 27.92 -1.41
C ALA A 39 8.03 28.62 -2.70
N ALA A 40 8.14 27.90 -3.83
CA ALA A 40 8.44 28.48 -5.13
C ALA A 40 7.36 29.51 -5.56
N LEU A 41 6.09 29.17 -5.33
CA LEU A 41 4.94 30.05 -5.58
C LEU A 41 4.95 31.27 -4.64
N ALA A 42 5.24 31.06 -3.35
CA ALA A 42 5.37 32.16 -2.38
C ALA A 42 6.51 33.12 -2.76
N ALA A 43 7.64 32.59 -3.22
CA ALA A 43 8.75 33.39 -3.73
C ALA A 43 8.35 34.19 -4.98
N HIS A 44 7.53 33.61 -5.86
CA HIS A 44 7.03 34.32 -7.04
C HIS A 44 6.02 35.43 -6.69
N ALA A 45 5.30 35.26 -5.59
CA ALA A 45 4.42 36.29 -5.02
C ALA A 45 5.19 37.41 -4.27
N GLY A 46 6.52 37.35 -4.23
CA GLY A 46 7.36 38.36 -3.56
C GLY A 46 7.32 38.28 -2.03
N LEU A 47 6.87 37.16 -1.46
CA LEU A 47 6.84 36.96 -0.01
C LEU A 47 8.24 36.78 0.55
N ASP A 48 8.43 37.24 1.79
CA ASP A 48 9.70 37.15 2.51
C ASP A 48 10.17 35.69 2.68
N PHE A 49 11.49 35.50 2.77
CA PHE A 49 12.10 34.17 2.83
C PHE A 49 11.60 33.36 4.03
N SER A 50 11.38 34.01 5.18
CA SER A 50 10.79 33.36 6.36
C SER A 50 9.39 32.81 6.08
N LEU A 51 8.56 33.51 5.31
CA LEU A 51 7.22 33.05 4.95
C LEU A 51 7.26 31.91 3.95
N GLN A 52 8.19 31.93 3.00
CA GLN A 52 8.44 30.81 2.08
C GLN A 52 8.76 29.53 2.86
N MET A 53 9.63 29.64 3.87
CA MET A 53 10.01 28.54 4.77
C MET A 53 8.85 27.99 5.57
N ILE A 54 8.04 28.86 6.18
CA ILE A 54 6.87 28.45 6.94
C ILE A 54 5.87 27.71 6.04
N MET A 55 5.61 28.23 4.85
CA MET A 55 4.68 27.60 3.89
C MET A 55 5.18 26.23 3.42
N ALA A 56 6.46 26.10 3.09
CA ALA A 56 7.05 24.80 2.74
C ALA A 56 6.95 23.79 3.90
N ALA A 57 7.29 24.20 5.12
CA ALA A 57 7.27 23.33 6.28
C ALA A 57 5.83 22.87 6.63
N VAL A 58 4.86 23.79 6.57
CA VAL A 58 3.45 23.47 6.86
C VAL A 58 2.87 22.54 5.81
N VAL A 59 3.07 22.82 4.51
CA VAL A 59 2.51 21.99 3.44
C VAL A 59 3.23 20.65 3.33
N GLY A 60 4.56 20.64 3.30
CA GLY A 60 5.35 19.42 3.21
C GLY A 60 5.19 18.54 4.45
N GLY A 61 5.34 19.13 5.63
CA GLY A 61 5.15 18.41 6.90
C GLY A 61 3.71 17.95 7.12
N GLY A 62 2.73 18.78 6.75
CA GLY A 62 1.31 18.42 6.79
C GLY A 62 0.98 17.24 5.89
N ALA A 63 1.48 17.23 4.66
CA ALA A 63 1.29 16.14 3.72
C ALA A 63 1.93 14.83 4.23
N VAL A 64 3.18 14.89 4.72
CA VAL A 64 3.90 13.73 5.28
C VAL A 64 3.17 13.17 6.51
N THR A 65 2.79 14.02 7.46
CA THR A 65 2.12 13.59 8.70
C THR A 65 0.74 13.02 8.39
N TRP A 66 -0.02 13.62 7.48
CA TRP A 66 -1.30 13.10 7.04
C TRP A 66 -1.16 11.73 6.38
N TRP A 67 -0.19 11.56 5.48
CA TRP A 67 0.05 10.28 4.81
C TRP A 67 0.54 9.20 5.75
N HIS A 68 1.49 9.53 6.62
CA HIS A 68 1.97 8.61 7.64
C HIS A 68 0.82 8.14 8.53
N ARG A 69 -0.04 9.07 8.98
CA ARG A 69 -1.24 8.71 9.76
C ARG A 69 -2.23 7.88 8.95
N ARG A 70 -2.42 8.16 7.67
CA ARG A 70 -3.28 7.38 6.77
C ARG A 70 -2.75 5.96 6.59
N GLN A 71 -1.45 5.80 6.41
CA GLN A 71 -0.81 4.50 6.23
C GLN A 71 -0.81 3.68 7.52
N VAL A 72 -0.69 4.32 8.68
CA VAL A 72 -0.85 3.67 10.00
C VAL A 72 -2.31 3.30 10.28
N ARG A 73 -3.28 4.14 9.88
CA ARG A 73 -4.73 3.89 10.09
C ARG A 73 -5.33 2.91 9.09
N HIS A 74 -4.74 2.80 7.91
CA HIS A 74 -5.06 1.78 6.92
C HIS A 74 -3.80 0.93 6.70
N PRO A 75 -3.42 0.09 7.68
CA PRO A 75 -2.44 -0.94 7.40
C PRO A 75 -2.98 -1.71 6.21
N ARG A 76 -2.19 -1.79 5.14
CA ARG A 76 -2.57 -2.53 3.94
C ARG A 76 -2.96 -3.93 4.41
N VAL A 77 -4.25 -4.24 4.36
CA VAL A 77 -4.69 -5.62 4.46
C VAL A 77 -3.88 -6.35 3.40
N PRO A 78 -3.15 -7.42 3.76
CA PRO A 78 -2.37 -8.19 2.78
C PRO A 78 -3.24 -8.40 1.55
N ALA A 79 -2.73 -8.18 0.34
CA ALA A 79 -3.50 -8.40 -0.89
C ALA A 79 -4.15 -9.79 -0.92
N GLN A 80 -3.51 -10.71 -0.20
CA GLN A 80 -3.91 -12.08 0.13
C GLN A 80 -5.26 -12.21 0.87
N ALA A 81 -5.64 -11.22 1.68
CA ALA A 81 -6.88 -11.23 2.47
C ALA A 81 -7.88 -10.14 2.03
N ASN A 82 -7.64 -9.46 0.90
CA ASN A 82 -8.51 -8.40 0.41
C ASN A 82 -9.49 -8.95 -0.63
N PRO A 83 -10.81 -9.05 -0.34
CA PRO A 83 -11.82 -9.54 -1.27
C PRO A 83 -11.94 -8.67 -2.54
N ASN A 84 -11.54 -7.40 -2.45
CA ASN A 84 -11.52 -6.50 -3.60
C ASN A 84 -10.36 -6.78 -4.57
N VAL A 85 -9.36 -7.56 -4.15
CA VAL A 85 -8.21 -7.95 -4.97
C VAL A 85 -8.31 -9.42 -5.38
N ASN A 86 -8.84 -10.27 -4.49
CA ASN A 86 -9.04 -11.69 -4.76
C ASN A 86 -10.54 -12.01 -4.83
N LEU A 87 -11.07 -12.03 -6.07
CA LEU A 87 -12.47 -12.37 -6.37
C LEU A 87 -12.88 -13.78 -5.92
N ASP A 88 -11.92 -14.60 -5.47
CA ASP A 88 -12.16 -15.99 -5.08
C ASP A 88 -12.54 -16.09 -3.59
N ILE A 89 -12.36 -15.02 -2.82
CA ILE A 89 -12.78 -14.92 -1.42
C ILE A 89 -14.31 -14.95 -1.36
N GLY A 90 -14.85 -15.92 -0.60
CA GLY A 90 -16.28 -16.22 -0.50
C GLY A 90 -16.74 -17.34 -1.43
N GLN A 91 -15.91 -17.80 -2.36
CA GLN A 91 -16.24 -18.96 -3.19
C GLN A 91 -16.15 -20.26 -2.37
N SER A 92 -17.08 -21.18 -2.63
CA SER A 92 -17.09 -22.50 -2.01
C SER A 92 -16.39 -23.53 -2.90
N LEU A 93 -15.65 -24.44 -2.29
CA LEU A 93 -15.07 -25.61 -2.95
C LEU A 93 -15.15 -26.83 -2.03
N ASP A 94 -15.14 -28.02 -2.63
CA ASP A 94 -15.14 -29.27 -1.88
C ASP A 94 -13.72 -29.78 -1.69
N VAL A 95 -13.40 -30.12 -0.43
CA VAL A 95 -12.11 -30.70 -0.04
C VAL A 95 -12.28 -32.19 0.16
N HIS A 96 -11.64 -32.99 -0.69
CA HIS A 96 -11.74 -34.46 -0.65
C HIS A 96 -10.75 -35.10 0.31
N HIS A 97 -9.57 -34.50 0.50
CA HIS A 97 -8.51 -35.09 1.30
C HIS A 97 -7.72 -34.02 2.05
N TRP A 98 -7.64 -34.20 3.37
CA TRP A 98 -6.78 -33.42 4.26
C TRP A 98 -5.58 -34.26 4.69
N ARG A 99 -4.41 -33.64 4.65
CA ARG A 99 -3.17 -34.17 5.22
C ARG A 99 -3.17 -33.98 6.74
N ALA A 100 -2.32 -34.74 7.42
CA ALA A 100 -2.19 -34.70 8.88
C ALA A 100 -1.69 -33.34 9.42
N ASP A 101 -1.07 -32.52 8.56
CA ASP A 101 -0.61 -31.16 8.89
C ASP A 101 -1.71 -30.08 8.75
N GLY A 102 -2.94 -30.47 8.39
CA GLY A 102 -4.06 -29.54 8.18
C GLY A 102 -4.03 -28.83 6.82
N THR A 103 -3.24 -29.34 5.86
CA THR A 103 -3.25 -28.88 4.46
C THR A 103 -3.98 -29.86 3.54
N ALA A 104 -4.48 -29.38 2.43
CA ALA A 104 -5.14 -30.18 1.40
C ALA A 104 -4.66 -29.74 0.02
N GLU A 105 -4.84 -30.60 -0.97
CA GLU A 105 -4.68 -30.25 -2.37
C GLU A 105 -6.06 -30.27 -3.03
N VAL A 106 -6.48 -29.13 -3.56
CA VAL A 106 -7.82 -28.93 -4.11
C VAL A 106 -7.72 -28.48 -5.56
N LYS A 107 -8.64 -28.95 -6.39
CA LYS A 107 -8.73 -28.47 -7.77
C LYS A 107 -9.66 -27.27 -7.82
N TYR A 108 -9.11 -26.08 -8.04
CA TYR A 108 -9.85 -24.84 -8.11
C TYR A 108 -9.52 -24.10 -9.41
N ARG A 109 -10.54 -23.68 -10.16
CA ARG A 109 -10.42 -23.07 -11.50
C ARG A 109 -9.55 -23.85 -12.49
N GLY A 110 -9.65 -25.18 -12.46
CA GLY A 110 -8.93 -26.05 -13.39
C GLY A 110 -7.45 -26.30 -13.06
N ALA A 111 -6.91 -25.65 -12.02
CA ALA A 111 -5.55 -25.90 -11.52
C ALA A 111 -5.58 -26.57 -10.14
N ALA A 112 -4.49 -27.26 -9.79
CA ALA A 112 -4.28 -27.76 -8.43
C ALA A 112 -3.75 -26.62 -7.56
N TRP A 113 -4.42 -26.39 -6.43
CA TRP A 113 -4.08 -25.38 -5.43
C TRP A 113 -3.82 -26.06 -4.09
N GLN A 114 -2.85 -25.53 -3.35
CA GLN A 114 -2.71 -25.89 -1.95
C GLN A 114 -3.82 -25.21 -1.16
N ALA A 115 -4.39 -25.90 -0.18
CA ALA A 115 -5.35 -25.37 0.75
C ALA A 115 -4.88 -25.62 2.18
N ARG A 116 -5.21 -24.73 3.11
CA ARG A 116 -4.95 -24.88 4.54
C ARG A 116 -6.20 -24.55 5.32
N PHE A 117 -6.49 -25.37 6.32
CA PHE A 117 -7.61 -25.15 7.22
C PHE A 117 -7.26 -24.06 8.24
N ILE A 118 -8.11 -23.03 8.37
CA ILE A 118 -7.95 -21.95 9.36
C ILE A 118 -9.09 -21.91 10.39
N GLY A 119 -10.05 -22.83 10.31
CA GLY A 119 -11.17 -22.91 11.25
C GLY A 119 -10.77 -23.45 12.62
N ASN A 120 -11.63 -23.26 13.61
CA ASN A 120 -11.47 -23.85 14.93
C ASN A 120 -11.90 -25.33 14.90
N GLY A 121 -10.95 -26.26 14.94
CA GLY A 121 -11.22 -27.69 15.05
C GLY A 121 -10.38 -28.56 14.12
N SER A 122 -10.76 -29.83 13.98
CA SER A 122 -10.14 -30.74 13.02
C SER A 122 -10.74 -30.51 11.62
N PRO A 123 -9.89 -30.48 10.58
CA PRO A 123 -10.37 -30.33 9.21
C PRO A 123 -11.23 -31.53 8.80
N ASN A 124 -12.45 -31.25 8.35
CA ASN A 124 -13.38 -32.25 7.85
C ASN A 124 -13.43 -32.21 6.32
N THR A 125 -13.68 -33.35 5.68
CA THR A 125 -13.91 -33.38 4.24
C THR A 125 -15.28 -32.79 3.91
N GLY A 126 -15.42 -32.24 2.71
CA GLY A 126 -16.67 -31.62 2.23
C GLY A 126 -16.53 -30.15 1.89
N ARG A 127 -17.64 -29.43 1.95
CA ARG A 127 -17.73 -28.05 1.43
C ARG A 127 -17.08 -27.06 2.35
N HIS A 128 -16.17 -26.26 1.82
CA HIS A 128 -15.46 -25.20 2.53
C HIS A 128 -15.50 -23.90 1.73
N VAL A 129 -15.37 -22.78 2.42
CA VAL A 129 -15.33 -21.43 1.81
C VAL A 129 -13.93 -20.87 1.89
N ILE A 130 -13.47 -20.29 0.78
CA ILE A 130 -12.21 -19.54 0.73
C ILE A 130 -12.39 -18.24 1.50
N ARG A 131 -11.62 -18.05 2.57
CA ARG A 131 -11.61 -16.82 3.37
C ARG A 131 -10.45 -15.89 3.05
N ALA A 132 -9.34 -16.45 2.63
CA ALA A 132 -8.15 -15.71 2.25
C ALA A 132 -7.27 -16.58 1.32
N VAL A 133 -6.30 -15.95 0.65
CA VAL A 133 -5.38 -16.59 -0.30
C VAL A 133 -3.96 -16.11 -0.04
N GLU A 134 -3.12 -16.94 0.54
CA GLU A 134 -1.70 -16.63 0.80
C GLU A 134 -0.80 -17.20 -0.31
N GLY A 135 -0.48 -16.36 -1.31
CA GLY A 135 0.36 -16.78 -2.44
C GLY A 135 -0.35 -17.82 -3.30
N SER A 136 0.12 -19.08 -3.26
CA SER A 136 -0.51 -20.23 -3.92
C SER A 136 -1.32 -21.14 -2.98
N CYS A 137 -1.58 -20.68 -1.75
CA CYS A 137 -2.33 -21.41 -0.72
C CYS A 137 -3.69 -20.75 -0.44
N LEU A 138 -4.78 -21.52 -0.53
CA LEU A 138 -6.13 -21.09 -0.19
C LEU A 138 -6.41 -21.36 1.30
N LEU A 139 -6.79 -20.35 2.05
CA LEU A 139 -7.20 -20.49 3.45
C LEU A 139 -8.69 -20.76 3.51
N LEU A 140 -9.04 -21.91 4.07
CA LEU A 140 -10.39 -22.46 4.05
C LEU A 140 -11.01 -22.51 5.44
N GLU A 141 -12.29 -22.18 5.52
CA GLU A 141 -13.16 -22.44 6.66
C GLU A 141 -14.28 -23.41 6.26
N PRO A 142 -14.75 -24.24 7.21
CA PRO A 142 -15.94 -25.06 6.98
C PRO A 142 -17.16 -24.15 6.82
N VAL A 143 -18.11 -24.57 5.97
CA VAL A 143 -19.43 -23.92 5.84
C VAL A 143 -20.32 -24.27 7.02
#